data_AF-A0AAV2SN24-F1
#
_entry.id   AF-A0AAV2SN24-F1
#
_cell.length_a   1.000
_cell.length_b   1.000
_cell.length_c   1.000
_cell.angle_alpha   90.00
_cell.angle_beta   90.00
_cell.angle_gamma   90.00
#
_symmetry.space_group_name_H-M   'P 1'
#
loop_
_entity.id
_entity.type
_entity.pdbx_description
1 polymer ?
#
loop_
_entity_poly.entity_id
_entity_poly.type
_entity_poly.pdbx_seq_one_letter_code
_entity_poly.pdbx_strand_id
1 'polypeptide(L)'
;MKWGGGGKNATKLKPVVCMDYRRCMKGVDLNDQIRSAYNIARKRNKRYYRKMYWSLLDKCIFNAWIIYNKLEQVKREITFLHFKKLLVAQLVQENFPDSVLARDRPQNPMQRIELRLSDSRHLAGLIGKEKGGRWKRRACKFCN
;
A
#
# COMPACT_ATOMS: atom_id res chain seq x y z
N MET A 1 42.24 4.69 0.88
CA MET A 1 41.79 5.78 1.79
C MET A 1 41.14 5.14 3.02
N LYS A 2 41.87 5.09 4.15
CA LYS A 2 41.34 4.60 5.43
C LYS A 2 40.82 5.80 6.22
N TRP A 3 39.53 5.83 6.56
CA TRP A 3 39.02 6.76 7.55
C TRP A 3 39.47 6.26 8.92
N GLY A 4 40.43 6.97 9.51
CA GLY A 4 41.00 6.65 10.80
C GLY A 4 40.08 7.04 11.96
N GLY A 5 40.06 6.16 12.96
CA GLY A 5 40.16 6.53 14.38
C GLY A 5 38.98 7.27 14.99
N GLY A 6 38.11 6.51 15.68
CA GLY A 6 37.14 7.06 16.62
C GLY A 6 37.84 7.77 17.79
N GLY A 7 37.61 9.09 17.87
CA GLY A 7 37.94 9.94 19.01
C GLY A 7 36.69 10.25 19.83
N LYS A 8 36.85 10.21 21.15
CA LYS A 8 35.84 10.35 22.20
C LYS A 8 35.03 11.66 22.08
N ASN A 9 33.80 11.63 22.59
CA ASN A 9 32.74 12.63 22.48
C ASN A 9 33.11 14.06 22.91
N ALA A 10 33.83 14.81 22.06
CA ALA A 10 33.75 16.26 22.10
C ALA A 10 32.38 16.64 21.53
N THR A 11 31.49 17.22 22.34
CA THR A 11 30.28 17.90 21.84
C THR A 11 30.74 19.01 20.91
N LYS A 12 30.88 18.69 19.61
CA LYS A 12 31.17 19.68 18.57
C LYS A 12 30.07 20.74 18.68
N LEU A 13 30.43 21.92 19.16
CA LEU A 13 29.56 23.08 19.25
C LEU A 13 29.19 23.46 17.82
N LYS A 14 28.01 23.03 17.38
CA LYS A 14 27.43 23.45 16.11
C LYS A 14 26.77 24.81 16.32
N PRO A 15 26.89 25.75 15.36
CA PRO A 15 26.16 27.00 15.43
C PRO A 15 24.67 26.74 15.63
N VAL A 16 24.01 27.58 16.44
CA VAL A 16 22.57 27.45 16.76
C VAL A 16 21.73 27.43 15.47
N VAL A 17 22.07 28.29 14.50
CA VAL A 17 21.43 28.34 13.17
C VAL A 17 21.47 26.97 12.47
N CYS A 18 22.60 26.26 12.53
CA CYS A 18 22.71 24.93 11.93
C CYS A 18 21.86 23.88 12.66
N MET A 19 21.67 24.04 13.97
CA MET A 19 20.85 23.15 14.78
C MET A 19 19.36 23.37 14.53
N ASP A 20 18.92 24.62 14.47
CA ASP A 20 17.53 25.00 14.18
C ASP A 20 17.12 24.58 12.78
N TYR A 21 17.99 24.81 11.79
CA TYR A 21 17.76 24.34 10.42
C TYR A 21 17.57 22.82 10.38
N ARG A 22 18.48 22.06 11.00
CA ARG A 22 18.41 20.60 11.09
C ARG A 22 17.15 20.12 11.81
N ARG A 23 16.65 20.87 12.78
CA ARG A 23 15.43 20.53 13.53
C ARG A 23 14.19 20.73 12.67
N CYS A 24 14.08 21.87 11.98
CA CYS A 24 12.89 22.24 11.21
C CYS A 24 12.79 21.50 9.86
N MET A 25 13.91 21.22 9.19
CA MET A 25 13.93 20.65 7.84
C MET A 25 13.35 19.23 7.76
N LYS A 26 13.44 18.44 8.83
CA LYS A 26 13.10 17.00 8.83
C LYS A 26 11.62 16.68 8.63
N GLY A 27 10.72 17.66 8.77
CA GLY A 27 9.28 17.41 8.72
C GLY A 27 8.82 16.81 7.39
N VAL A 28 9.36 17.31 6.28
CA VAL A 28 8.99 16.87 4.93
C VAL A 28 9.54 15.47 4.65
N ASP A 29 10.82 15.23 4.91
CA ASP A 29 11.45 13.93 4.69
C ASP A 29 10.80 12.81 5.52
N LEU A 30 10.44 13.11 6.77
CA LEU A 30 9.76 12.16 7.64
C LEU A 30 8.37 11.81 7.13
N ASN A 31 7.61 12.82 6.67
CA ASN A 31 6.31 12.61 6.05
C ASN A 31 6.44 11.73 4.80
N ASP A 32 7.37 12.05 3.91
CA ASP A 32 7.61 11.29 2.68
C ASP A 32 8.06 9.86 2.97
N GLN A 33 8.87 9.64 4.02
CA GLN A 33 9.29 8.32 4.47
C GLN A 33 8.10 7.48 4.95
N ILE A 34 7.28 8.03 5.85
CA ILE A 34 6.09 7.35 6.39
C ILE A 34 5.10 7.01 5.26
N ARG A 35 4.93 7.95 4.34
CA ARG A 35 4.02 7.82 3.21
C ARG A 35 4.49 6.79 2.19
N SER A 36 5.79 6.77 1.89
CA SER A 36 6.40 5.79 0.98
C SER A 36 6.20 4.36 1.48
N ALA A 37 6.27 4.14 2.80
CA ALA A 37 6.04 2.83 3.40
C ALA A 37 4.63 2.27 3.17
N TYR A 38 3.60 3.12 3.05
CA TYR A 38 2.20 2.70 2.93
C TYR A 38 1.45 3.40 1.80
N ASN A 39 2.06 3.48 0.61
CA ASN A 39 1.51 4.19 -0.53
C ASN A 39 0.22 3.56 -1.09
N ILE A 40 -0.82 4.38 -1.29
CA ILE A 40 -2.13 3.96 -1.82
C ILE A 40 -2.11 3.85 -3.37
N ALA A 41 -1.24 4.61 -4.04
CA ALA A 41 -1.21 4.68 -5.49
C ALA A 41 -0.69 3.36 -6.11
N ARG A 42 -1.53 2.70 -6.91
CA ARG A 42 -1.14 1.50 -7.67
C ARG A 42 -0.26 1.87 -8.86
N LYS A 43 0.88 1.18 -9.04
CA LYS A 43 1.81 1.36 -10.18
C LYS A 43 1.12 1.17 -11.55
N ARG A 44 0.05 0.37 -11.63
CA ARG A 44 -0.69 0.07 -12.87
C ARG A 44 -1.59 1.20 -13.36
N ASN A 45 -1.73 2.30 -12.61
CA ASN A 45 -2.56 3.44 -13.02
C ASN A 45 -1.91 4.20 -14.20
N LYS A 46 -2.30 3.84 -15.43
CA LYS A 46 -1.80 4.48 -16.67
C LYS A 46 -2.28 5.93 -16.86
N ARG A 47 -3.36 6.33 -16.18
CA ARG A 47 -3.98 7.65 -16.34
C ARG A 47 -3.48 8.62 -15.26
N TYR A 48 -2.92 9.76 -15.67
CA TYR A 48 -2.28 10.74 -14.79
C TYR A 48 -3.23 11.32 -13.72
N TYR A 49 -4.47 11.65 -14.09
CA TYR A 49 -5.44 12.20 -13.13
C TYR A 49 -5.73 11.26 -11.96
N ARG A 50 -5.70 9.93 -12.19
CA ARG A 50 -5.86 8.94 -11.11
C ARG A 50 -4.69 9.00 -10.14
N LYS A 51 -3.46 9.17 -10.65
CA LYS A 51 -2.27 9.35 -9.81
C LYS A 51 -2.41 10.57 -8.92
N MET A 52 -2.94 11.69 -9.44
CA MET A 52 -3.19 12.89 -8.65
C MET A 52 -4.25 12.67 -7.58
N TYR A 53 -5.38 12.05 -7.92
CA TYR A 53 -6.41 11.69 -6.96
C TYR A 53 -5.86 10.88 -5.78
N TRP A 54 -5.14 9.78 -6.06
CA TRP A 54 -4.53 8.96 -5.00
C TRP A 54 -3.48 9.74 -4.20
N SER A 55 -2.74 10.64 -4.86
CA SER A 55 -1.74 11.47 -4.21
C SER A 55 -2.36 12.51 -3.26
N LEU A 56 -3.55 13.02 -3.59
CA LEU A 56 -4.29 13.94 -2.73
C LEU A 56 -4.94 13.18 -1.57
N LEU A 57 -5.59 12.06 -1.85
CA LEU A 57 -6.25 11.24 -0.83
C LEU A 57 -5.27 10.81 0.28
N ASP A 58 -4.08 10.38 -0.09
CA ASP A 58 -3.05 9.95 0.86
C ASP A 58 -2.54 11.11 1.73
N LYS A 59 -2.50 12.35 1.21
CA LYS A 59 -2.21 13.55 2.01
C LYS A 59 -3.36 13.89 2.96
N CYS A 60 -4.61 13.79 2.51
CA CYS A 60 -5.77 14.02 3.36
C CYS A 60 -5.81 13.04 4.53
N ILE A 61 -5.53 11.75 4.29
CA ILE A 61 -5.47 10.72 5.34
C ILE A 61 -4.35 11.02 6.34
N PHE A 62 -3.16 11.43 5.86
CA PHE A 62 -2.05 11.80 6.74
C PHE A 62 -2.38 13.03 7.60
N ASN A 63 -3.00 14.05 7.03
CA ASN A 63 -3.45 15.23 7.78
C ASN A 63 -4.53 14.87 8.81
N ALA A 64 -5.48 14.00 8.46
CA ALA A 64 -6.49 13.51 9.38
C ALA A 64 -5.86 12.76 10.57
N TRP A 65 -4.82 11.96 10.33
CA TRP A 65 -4.06 11.29 11.38
C TRP A 65 -3.34 12.29 12.31
N ILE A 66 -2.73 13.34 11.77
CA ILE A 66 -2.12 14.41 12.57
C ILE A 66 -3.19 15.07 13.47
N ILE A 67 -4.34 15.40 12.91
CA ILE A 67 -5.45 16.02 13.67
C ILE A 67 -5.94 15.06 14.74
N TYR A 68 -6.15 13.78 14.41
CA TYR A 68 -6.57 12.74 15.34
C TYR A 68 -5.62 12.64 16.55
N ASN A 69 -4.31 12.52 16.29
CA ASN A 69 -3.31 12.46 17.36
C ASN A 69 -3.19 13.76 18.16
N LYS A 70 -3.47 14.92 17.56
CA LYS A 70 -3.48 16.22 18.26
C LYS A 70 -4.70 16.40 19.15
N LEU A 71 -5.86 15.87 18.76
CA LEU A 71 -7.10 15.97 19.52
C LEU A 71 -7.18 14.91 20.61
N GLU A 72 -6.72 13.69 20.36
CA GLU A 72 -6.72 12.58 21.31
C GLU A 72 -5.51 12.54 22.25
N GLN A 73 -4.82 13.66 22.51
CA GLN A 73 -3.62 13.73 23.39
C GLN A 73 -3.77 13.10 24.80
N VAL A 74 -4.99 12.74 25.20
CA VAL A 74 -5.31 12.03 26.46
C VAL A 74 -5.12 10.51 26.36
N LYS A 75 -5.17 9.91 25.16
CA LYS A 75 -5.02 8.47 24.91
C LYS A 75 -3.87 8.26 23.92
N ARG A 76 -2.93 7.37 24.27
CA ARG A 76 -1.67 7.09 23.56
C ARG A 76 -1.69 7.37 22.04
N GLU A 77 -0.66 8.09 21.56
CA GLU A 77 -0.45 8.32 20.13
C GLU A 77 -0.49 7.01 19.33
N ILE A 78 -1.34 6.96 18.31
CA ILE A 78 -1.42 5.80 17.42
C ILE A 78 -0.49 5.97 16.21
N THR A 79 0.09 4.86 15.76
CA THR A 79 0.89 4.85 14.53
C THR A 79 0.03 5.07 13.30
N PHE A 80 0.61 5.67 12.24
CA PHE A 80 -0.10 5.95 10.99
C PHE A 80 -0.70 4.68 10.35
N LEU A 81 0.01 3.55 10.39
CA LEU A 81 -0.52 2.27 9.88
C LEU A 81 -1.76 1.82 10.66
N HIS A 82 -1.73 1.95 11.99
CA HIS A 82 -2.86 1.57 12.83
C HIS A 82 -4.09 2.43 12.52
N PHE A 83 -3.89 3.75 12.41
CA PHE A 83 -4.94 4.68 11.99
C PHE A 83 -5.54 4.29 10.63
N LYS A 84 -4.71 3.96 9.63
CA LYS A 84 -5.20 3.50 8.31
C LYS A 84 -6.03 2.23 8.40
N LYS A 85 -5.64 1.26 9.24
CA LYS A 85 -6.41 0.02 9.45
C LYS A 85 -7.78 0.31 10.06
N LEU A 86 -7.84 1.16 11.08
CA LEU A 86 -9.10 1.58 11.71
C LEU A 86 -10.00 2.29 10.71
N LEU A 87 -9.46 3.25 9.96
CA LEU A 87 -10.19 3.98 8.93
C LEU A 87 -10.76 3.06 7.86
N VAL A 88 -9.98 2.08 7.38
CA VAL A 88 -10.48 1.09 6.40
C VAL A 88 -11.56 0.21 7.02
N ALA A 89 -11.38 -0.26 8.26
CA ALA A 89 -12.37 -1.08 8.94
C ALA A 89 -13.72 -0.35 9.08
N GLN A 90 -13.69 0.91 9.51
CA GLN A 90 -14.88 1.76 9.64
C GLN A 90 -15.57 1.98 8.30
N LEU A 91 -14.82 2.39 7.27
CA LEU A 91 -15.37 2.62 5.94
C LEU A 91 -15.97 1.35 5.31
N VAL A 92 -15.37 0.19 5.56
CA VAL A 92 -15.89 -1.08 5.06
C VAL A 92 -17.16 -1.47 5.83
N GLN A 93 -17.15 -1.38 7.15
CA GLN A 93 -18.30 -1.75 7.98
C GLN A 93 -19.54 -0.90 7.68
N GLU A 94 -19.36 0.40 7.46
CA GLU A 94 -20.45 1.33 7.12
C GLU A 94 -21.05 1.05 5.74
N ASN A 95 -20.22 0.68 4.75
CA ASN A 95 -20.65 0.54 3.36
C ASN A 95 -21.00 -0.91 2.96
N PHE A 96 -20.48 -1.90 3.70
CA PHE A 96 -20.63 -3.32 3.41
C PHE A 96 -20.88 -4.08 4.71
N PRO A 97 -22.13 -4.18 5.17
CA PRO A 97 -22.46 -5.06 6.30
C PRO A 97 -21.98 -6.49 5.99
N ASP A 98 -21.61 -7.25 7.01
CA ASP A 98 -20.97 -8.58 6.91
C ASP A 98 -21.69 -9.56 5.97
N SER A 99 -22.99 -9.34 5.72
CA SER A 99 -23.80 -10.06 4.74
C SER A 99 -23.33 -9.96 3.29
N VAL A 100 -22.57 -8.91 2.91
CA VAL A 100 -22.00 -8.73 1.57
C VAL A 100 -20.59 -9.34 1.47
N LEU A 101 -19.77 -9.24 2.53
CA LEU A 101 -18.42 -9.80 2.56
C LEU A 101 -18.41 -11.34 2.66
N ALA A 102 -19.48 -11.92 3.22
CA ALA A 102 -19.69 -13.37 3.28
C ALA A 102 -20.08 -14.00 1.93
N ARG A 103 -20.53 -13.21 0.93
CA ARG A 103 -21.10 -13.75 -0.31
C ARG A 103 -20.09 -14.25 -1.35
N ASP A 104 -18.81 -13.91 -1.23
CA ASP A 104 -17.84 -14.18 -2.31
C ASP A 104 -16.72 -15.16 -1.96
N ARG A 105 -16.73 -15.76 -0.76
CA ARG A 105 -15.77 -16.82 -0.42
C ARG A 105 -16.51 -18.14 -0.15
N PRO A 106 -16.59 -19.04 -1.13
CA PRO A 106 -17.02 -20.41 -0.85
C PRO A 106 -16.08 -20.98 0.22
N GLN A 107 -16.64 -21.37 1.35
CA GLN A 107 -15.89 -21.96 2.48
C GLN A 107 -15.34 -23.34 2.11
N ASN A 108 -15.90 -23.97 1.07
CA ASN A 108 -15.50 -25.28 0.60
C ASN A 108 -14.50 -25.19 -0.57
N PRO A 109 -13.28 -25.74 -0.45
CA PRO A 109 -12.29 -25.71 -1.53
C PRO A 109 -12.76 -26.43 -2.80
N MET A 110 -13.65 -27.43 -2.71
CA MET A 110 -14.27 -28.09 -3.88
C MET A 110 -15.21 -27.15 -4.65
N GLN A 111 -16.09 -26.40 -3.96
CA GLN A 111 -16.99 -25.44 -4.60
C GLN A 111 -16.24 -24.30 -5.29
N ARG A 112 -15.05 -23.93 -4.77
CA ARG A 112 -14.16 -22.95 -5.40
C ARG A 112 -13.58 -23.43 -6.73
N ILE A 113 -13.30 -24.73 -6.86
CA ILE A 113 -12.82 -25.35 -8.10
C ILE A 113 -13.96 -25.42 -9.11
N GLU A 114 -15.15 -25.85 -8.66
CA GLU A 114 -16.36 -25.91 -9.50
C GLU A 114 -16.77 -24.55 -10.03
N LEU A 115 -16.81 -23.48 -9.21
CA LEU A 115 -17.12 -22.13 -9.69
C LEU A 115 -16.10 -21.60 -10.71
N ARG A 116 -14.83 -22.00 -10.58
CA ARG A 116 -13.75 -21.66 -11.52
C ARG A 116 -13.85 -22.42 -12.85
N LEU A 117 -14.47 -23.60 -12.82
CA LEU A 117 -14.67 -24.47 -13.98
C LEU A 117 -16.01 -24.19 -14.68
N SER A 118 -17.05 -23.84 -13.93
CA SER A 118 -18.39 -23.52 -14.42
C SER A 118 -18.44 -22.18 -15.14
N ASP A 119 -17.56 -21.26 -14.76
CA ASP A 119 -17.39 -19.98 -15.43
C ASP A 119 -16.41 -20.17 -16.59
N SER A 120 -16.94 -20.67 -17.71
CA SER A 120 -16.28 -21.15 -18.94
C SER A 120 -15.38 -20.12 -19.67
N ARG A 121 -14.92 -19.08 -18.98
CA ARG A 121 -14.20 -17.95 -19.55
C ARG A 121 -12.68 -18.17 -19.62
N HIS A 122 -12.12 -19.13 -18.88
CA HIS A 122 -10.68 -19.43 -18.90
C HIS A 122 -10.34 -20.92 -18.73
N LEU A 123 -11.04 -21.82 -19.41
CA LEU A 123 -10.57 -23.21 -19.46
C LEU A 123 -9.31 -23.27 -20.34
N ALA A 124 -8.15 -23.47 -19.73
CA ALA A 124 -6.93 -23.79 -20.47
C ALA A 124 -7.09 -25.19 -21.07
N GLY A 125 -7.60 -25.26 -22.30
CA GLY A 125 -7.63 -26.50 -23.06
C GLY A 125 -6.20 -27.03 -23.20
N LEU A 126 -5.98 -28.31 -22.88
CA LEU A 126 -4.73 -29.00 -23.16
C LEU A 126 -4.54 -29.03 -24.69
N ILE A 127 -3.71 -28.14 -25.22
CA ILE A 127 -3.33 -28.16 -26.64
C ILE A 127 -2.22 -29.19 -26.79
N GLY A 128 -2.48 -30.27 -27.52
CA GLY A 128 -1.48 -31.28 -27.83
C GLY A 128 -0.26 -30.70 -28.55
N LYS A 129 0.91 -31.27 -28.28
CA LYS A 129 2.17 -30.92 -28.96
C LYS A 129 2.19 -31.58 -30.34
N GLU A 130 2.40 -30.82 -31.42
CA GLU A 130 2.82 -31.42 -32.69
C GLU A 130 4.26 -31.93 -32.55
N LYS A 131 4.57 -33.10 -33.12
CA LYS A 131 5.87 -33.78 -32.98
C LYS A 131 7.02 -32.81 -33.32
N GLY A 132 7.75 -32.38 -32.29
CA GLY A 132 8.92 -31.49 -32.41
C GLY A 132 8.67 -29.98 -32.20
N GLY A 133 7.42 -29.51 -32.05
CA GLY A 133 7.10 -28.08 -31.93
C GLY A 133 7.05 -27.52 -30.49
N ARG A 134 7.17 -26.20 -30.33
CA ARG A 134 6.90 -25.49 -29.06
C ARG A 134 5.39 -25.44 -28.77
N TRP A 135 5.02 -25.44 -27.48
CA TRP A 135 3.65 -25.25 -27.02
C TRP A 135 3.08 -23.93 -27.55
N LYS A 136 2.07 -23.99 -28.42
CA LYS A 136 1.31 -22.81 -28.83
C LYS A 136 0.34 -22.46 -27.70
N ARG A 137 0.46 -21.25 -27.14
CA ARG A 137 -0.60 -20.65 -26.33
C ARG A 137 -1.52 -19.89 -27.28
N ARG A 138 -2.83 -20.18 -27.30
CA ARG A 138 -3.77 -19.23 -27.92
C ARG A 138 -3.78 -17.96 -27.05
N ALA A 139 -3.66 -16.79 -27.67
CA ALA A 139 -3.98 -15.55 -26.99
C ALA A 139 -5.45 -15.60 -26.58
N CYS A 140 -5.75 -15.32 -25.31
CA CYS A 140 -7.13 -15.31 -24.84
C CYS A 140 -7.86 -14.16 -25.56
N LYS A 141 -8.95 -14.46 -26.27
CA LYS A 141 -9.72 -13.46 -27.01
C LYS A 141 -10.29 -12.35 -26.11
N PHE A 142 -10.36 -12.58 -24.79
CA PHE A 142 -10.84 -11.63 -23.78
C PHE A 142 -9.75 -11.00 -22.91
N CYS A 143 -8.53 -11.54 -22.90
CA CYS A 143 -7.40 -10.93 -22.19
C CYS A 143 -6.35 -10.49 -23.22
N ASN A 144 -6.50 -9.24 -23.68
CA ASN A 144 -5.45 -8.48 -24.37
C ASN A 144 -4.29 -8.17 -23.40
#